data_AF-A0A1H4GZC5-F1
#
_entry.id   AF-A0A1H4GZC5-F1
#
_cell.length_a   1.000
_cell.length_b   1.000
_cell.length_c   1.000
_cell.angle_alpha   90.00
_cell.angle_beta   90.00
_cell.angle_gamma   90.00
#
_symmetry.space_group_name_H-M   'P 1'
#
loop_
_entity.id
_entity.type
_entity.pdbx_description
1 polymer ?
#
loop_
_entity_poly.entity_id
_entity_poly.type
_entity_poly.pdbx_seq_one_letter_code
_entity_poly.pdbx_strand_id
1 'polypeptide(L)' 'MNATLRTTLGWVAAVALNVGALLVVVGLLLPRTGGDAPVLGVGVGMCVVGLVAGACWLAGRPRV' A
#
# COMPACT_ATOMS: atom_id res chain seq x y z
N MET A 1 4.39 -21.92 -0.56
CA MET A 1 5.08 -20.66 -0.96
C MET A 1 6.56 -20.76 -0.60
N ASN A 2 7.45 -20.52 -1.58
CA ASN A 2 8.90 -20.43 -1.36
C ASN A 2 9.23 -19.27 -0.40
N ALA A 3 10.20 -19.44 0.50
CA ALA A 3 10.54 -18.48 1.56
C ALA A 3 10.90 -17.10 0.98
N THR A 4 11.65 -17.07 -0.12
CA THR A 4 12.03 -15.83 -0.82
C THR A 4 10.81 -15.02 -1.27
N LEU A 5 9.80 -15.69 -1.84
CA LEU A 5 8.56 -15.04 -2.29
C LEU A 5 7.78 -14.42 -1.13
N ARG A 6 7.80 -15.07 0.04
CA ARG A 6 7.17 -14.54 1.25
C ARG A 6 7.90 -13.28 1.67
N THR A 7 9.22 -13.29 1.77
CA THR A 7 9.98 -12.11 2.19
C THR A 7 9.76 -10.94 1.24
N THR A 8 9.79 -11.16 -0.08
CA THR A 8 9.54 -10.11 -1.07
C THR A 8 8.12 -9.56 -0.98
N LEU A 9 7.08 -10.38 -0.77
CA LEU A 9 5.72 -9.89 -0.56
C LEU A 9 5.61 -8.97 0.67
N GLY A 10 6.32 -9.31 1.75
CA GLY A 10 6.37 -8.48 2.97
C GLY A 10 7.01 -7.12 2.72
N TRP A 11 8.14 -7.07 2.01
CA TRP A 11 8.79 -5.82 1.60
C TRP A 11 7.90 -4.98 0.67
N VAL A 12 7.28 -5.61 -0.33
CA VAL A 12 6.38 -4.94 -1.27
C VAL A 12 5.18 -4.34 -0.54
N ALA A 13 4.58 -5.08 0.41
CA ALA A 13 3.48 -4.57 1.23
C ALA A 13 3.91 -3.36 2.07
N ALA A 14 5.07 -3.43 2.73
CA ALA A 14 5.61 -2.32 3.51
C ALA A 14 5.85 -1.08 2.63
N VAL A 15 6.49 -1.24 1.48
CA VAL A 15 6.75 -0.13 0.54
C VAL A 15 5.43 0.47 0.04
N ALA A 16 4.48 -0.36 -0.41
CA ALA A 16 3.19 0.13 -0.92
C ALA A 16 2.40 0.91 0.14
N LEU A 17 2.40 0.45 1.40
CA LEU A 17 1.78 1.17 2.52
C LEU A 17 2.44 2.52 2.79
N ASN A 18 3.77 2.57 2.83
CA ASN A 18 4.50 3.81 3.09
C ASN A 18 4.28 4.84 1.97
N VAL A 19 4.37 4.41 0.70
CA VAL A 19 4.14 5.30 -0.44
C VAL A 19 2.69 5.78 -0.47
N GLY A 20 1.71 4.90 -0.19
CA GLY A 20 0.31 5.30 -0.06
C GLY A 20 0.07 6.30 1.06
N ALA A 21 0.64 6.07 2.25
CA ALA A 21 0.53 7.00 3.37
C ALA A 21 1.11 8.38 3.03
N LEU A 22 2.28 8.42 2.38
CA LEU A 22 2.90 9.66 1.92
C LEU A 22 1.99 10.39 0.93
N LEU A 23 1.42 9.69 -0.07
CA LEU A 23 0.51 10.28 -1.04
C LEU A 23 -0.80 10.77 -0.41
N VAL A 24 -1.31 10.11 0.64
CA VAL A 24 -2.47 10.60 1.40
C VAL A 24 -2.13 11.91 2.11
N VAL A 25 -0.99 11.99 2.80
CA VAL A 25 -0.55 13.22 3.48
C VAL A 25 -0.35 14.36 2.48
N VAL A 26 0.33 14.09 1.37
CA VAL A 26 0.54 15.06 0.29
C VAL A 26 -0.80 15.50 -0.33
N GLY A 27 -1.72 14.57 -0.56
CA GLY A 27 -3.05 14.87 -1.09
C GLY A 27 -3.95 15.67 -0.13
N LEU A 28 -3.72 15.59 1.18
CA LEU A 28 -4.39 16.45 2.18
C LEU A 28 -3.81 17.86 2.19
N LEU A 29 -2.50 17.98 1.96
CA LEU A 29 -1.79 19.26 1.96
C LEU A 29 -2.00 20.04 0.66
N LEU A 30 -2.14 19.35 -0.47
CA LEU A 30 -2.36 20.02 -1.75
C LEU A 30 -3.78 20.59 -1.85
N PRO A 31 -3.93 21.87 -2.26
CA PRO A 31 -5.24 22.42 -2.58
C PRO A 31 -5.87 21.63 -3.74
N ARG A 32 -7.14 21.28 -3.59
CA ARG A 32 -7.92 20.51 -4.58
C ARG A 32 -8.28 21.39 -5.78
N THR A 33 -7.27 21.70 -6.61
CA THR A 33 -7.46 22.32 -7.92
C THR A 33 -7.87 21.20 -8.88
N GLY A 34 -9.15 21.15 -9.23
CA GLY A 34 -9.80 20.03 -9.94
C GLY A 34 -9.04 19.53 -11.16
N GLY A 35 -8.59 18.27 -11.12
CA GLY A 35 -7.97 17.54 -12.20
C GLY A 35 -8.26 16.04 -12.07
N ASP A 36 -8.15 15.33 -13.19
CA ASP A 36 -8.80 14.03 -13.50
C ASP A 36 -8.44 12.83 -12.62
N ALA A 37 -7.48 12.97 -11.68
CA ALA A 37 -7.24 11.98 -10.63
C ALA A 37 -6.75 12.66 -9.34
N PRO A 38 -7.58 12.80 -8.28
CA PRO A 38 -7.15 13.44 -7.04
C PRO A 38 -6.03 12.62 -6.39
N VAL A 39 -4.90 13.27 -6.06
CA VAL A 39 -3.74 12.66 -5.36
C VAL A 39 -4.16 11.88 -4.12
N LEU A 40 -5.17 12.38 -3.41
CA LEU A 40 -5.78 11.70 -2.27
C LEU A 40 -6.35 10.31 -2.65
N GLY A 41 -7.01 10.20 -3.80
CA GLY A 41 -7.54 8.94 -4.32
C GLY A 41 -6.45 7.95 -4.70
N VAL A 42 -5.36 8.44 -5.30
CA VAL A 42 -4.18 7.61 -5.60
C VAL A 42 -3.54 7.09 -4.31
N GLY A 43 -3.39 7.94 -3.29
CA GLY A 43 -2.86 7.56 -1.99
C GLY A 43 -3.72 6.50 -1.28
N VAL A 44 -5.04 6.69 -1.26
CA VAL A 44 -5.97 5.69 -0.71
C VAL A 44 -5.85 4.36 -1.45
N GLY A 45 -5.82 4.37 -2.79
CA GLY A 45 -5.65 3.16 -3.60
C GLY A 45 -4.36 2.41 -3.26
N MET A 46 -3.25 3.13 -3.11
CA MET A 46 -1.94 2.55 -2.81
C MET A 46 -1.86 1.97 -1.38
N CYS A 47 -2.54 2.60 -0.41
CA CYS A 47 -2.74 2.03 0.93
C CYS A 47 -3.52 0.72 0.90
N VAL A 48 -4.62 0.66 0.12
CA VAL A 48 -5.43 -0.57 -0.02
C VAL A 48 -4.61 -1.69 -0.65
N VAL A 49 -3.84 -1.41 -1.70
CA VAL A 49 -2.94 -2.40 -2.33
C VAL A 49 -1.91 -2.92 -1.33
N GLY A 50 -1.30 -2.04 -0.53
CA GLY A 50 -0.36 -2.44 0.52
C GLY A 50 -0.99 -3.32 1.60
N LEU A 51 -2.22 -3.00 2.03
CA LEU A 51 -2.99 -3.80 2.99
C LEU A 51 -3.31 -5.20 2.42
N VAL A 52 -3.76 -5.28 1.16
CA VAL A 52 -4.06 -6.56 0.51
C VAL A 52 -2.81 -7.41 0.35
N ALA A 53 -1.69 -6.82 -0.09
CA ALA A 53 -0.41 -7.51 -0.19
C ALA A 53 0.06 -8.05 1.18
N GLY A 54 -0.08 -7.24 2.24
CA GLY A 54 0.23 -7.63 3.62
C GLY A 54 -0.68 -8.74 4.15
N ALA A 55 -1.99 -8.66 3.87
CA ALA A 55 -2.97 -9.68 4.26
C ALA A 55 -2.70 -11.01 3.55
N CYS A 56 -2.40 -11.01 2.25
CA CYS A 56 -1.98 -12.18 1.50
C CYS A 56 -0.70 -12.80 2.08
N TRP A 57 0.26 -11.96 2.50
CA TRP A 57 1.48 -12.41 3.15
C TRP A 57 1.22 -13.08 4.50
N LEU A 58 0.37 -12.48 5.34
CA LEU A 58 -0.06 -13.02 6.63
C LEU A 58 -0.86 -14.32 6.49
N ALA A 59 -1.78 -14.40 5.51
CA ALA A 59 -2.57 -15.59 5.24
C ALA A 59 -1.70 -16.79 4.78
N GLY A 60 -0.58 -16.52 4.12
CA GLY A 60 0.41 -17.53 3.73
C GLY A 60 1.38 -17.94 4.85
N ARG A 61 1.28 -17.37 6.06
CA ARG A 61 2.08 -17.80 7.21
C ARG A 61 1.46 -19.05 7.85
N PRO A 62 2.26 -20.08 8.18
CA PRO A 62 1.78 -21.17 9.00
C PRO A 62 1.33 -20.61 10.36
N ARG A 63 0.06 -20.86 10.71
CA ARG A 63 -0.50 -20.55 12.02
C ARG A 63 0.04 -21.62 12.97
N VAL A 64 1.11 -21.29 13.70
CA VAL A 64 1.60 -22.08 14.83
C VAL A 64 0.77 -21.76 16.06
#